data_AF-A0A8J7NCY2-F1
#
_entry.id   AF-A0A8J7NCY2-F1
#
_cell.length_a   1.000
_cell.length_b   1.000
_cell.length_c   1.000
_cell.angle_alpha   90.00
_cell.angle_beta   90.00
_cell.angle_gamma   90.00
#
_symmetry.space_group_name_H-M   'P 1'
#
loop_
_entity.id
_entity.type
_entity.pdbx_description
1 polymer ?
#
loop_
_entity_poly.entity_id
_entity_poly.type
_entity_poly.pdbx_seq_one_letter_code
_entity_poly.pdbx_strand_id
1 'polypeptide(L)'
;MTLETAEMREGVDRETIETVQSMAGKYKYGWETEIETDYAPKGVSEDIVRLISSKNDEPEWMTEWRLQAFARWQQMAEPTWAMVHYPPIDYQDQYYYARPKSFDKRP
;
A
#
# COMPACT_ATOMS: atom_id res chain seq x y z
N MET A 1 18.44 -8.26 -19.93
CA MET A 1 18.05 -9.60 -19.47
C MET A 1 16.56 -9.72 -19.71
N THR A 2 16.21 -10.47 -20.77
CA THR A 2 14.87 -10.97 -21.19
C THR A 2 13.68 -10.00 -21.14
N LEU A 3 13.39 -9.34 -22.26
CA LEU A 3 12.05 -8.80 -22.57
C LEU A 3 11.16 -9.98 -22.99
N GLU A 4 10.09 -10.24 -22.24
CA GLU A 4 9.05 -11.19 -22.66
C GLU A 4 8.48 -10.75 -24.02
N THR A 5 8.51 -11.67 -24.97
CA THR A 5 7.86 -11.49 -26.26
C THR A 5 6.36 -11.43 -26.02
N ALA A 6 5.76 -10.25 -26.13
CA ALA A 6 4.32 -10.09 -26.06
C ALA A 6 3.67 -10.98 -27.14
N GLU A 7 3.02 -12.06 -26.72
CA GLU A 7 2.27 -12.94 -27.62
C GLU A 7 1.14 -12.14 -28.27
N MET A 8 1.10 -12.17 -29.60
CA MET A 8 0.05 -11.56 -30.40
C MET A 8 -1.26 -12.29 -30.11
N ARG A 9 -2.19 -11.64 -29.39
CA ARG A 9 -3.54 -12.17 -29.20
C ARG A 9 -4.30 -12.06 -30.53
N GLU A 10 -4.87 -13.17 -31.00
CA GLU A 10 -5.61 -13.24 -32.25
C GLU A 10 -6.78 -12.24 -32.21
N GLY A 11 -6.78 -11.26 -33.13
CA GLY A 11 -7.78 -10.19 -33.20
C GLY A 11 -7.30 -8.77 -32.88
N VAL A 12 -6.02 -8.57 -32.52
CA VAL A 12 -5.44 -7.22 -32.37
C VAL A 12 -4.70 -6.83 -33.65
N ASP A 13 -5.15 -5.74 -34.28
CA ASP A 13 -4.54 -5.23 -35.51
C ASP A 13 -3.12 -4.69 -35.26
N ARG A 14 -2.21 -4.95 -36.21
CA ARG A 14 -0.79 -4.59 -36.09
C ARG A 14 -0.59 -3.07 -35.94
N GLU A 15 -1.42 -2.27 -36.58
CA GLU A 15 -1.42 -0.81 -36.46
C GLU A 15 -1.76 -0.36 -35.04
N THR A 16 -2.63 -1.10 -34.35
CA THR A 16 -3.02 -0.82 -32.96
C THR A 16 -1.86 -1.06 -32.01
N ILE A 17 -1.10 -2.15 -32.22
CA ILE A 17 0.09 -2.47 -31.41
C ILE A 17 1.17 -1.41 -31.58
N GLU A 18 1.45 -1.01 -32.82
CA GLU A 18 2.43 0.04 -33.12
C GLU A 18 1.99 1.41 -32.56
N THR A 19 0.69 1.73 -32.64
CA THR A 19 0.13 2.95 -32.05
C THR A 19 0.30 2.98 -30.53
N VAL A 20 -0.08 1.90 -29.84
CA VAL A 20 0.07 1.79 -28.38
C VAL A 20 1.55 1.86 -27.96
N GLN A 21 2.45 1.18 -28.67
CA GLN A 21 3.90 1.28 -28.43
C GLN A 21 4.43 2.71 -28.67
N SER A 22 3.92 3.43 -29.67
CA SER A 22 4.29 4.82 -29.93
C SER A 22 3.76 5.82 -28.89
N MET A 23 2.74 5.42 -28.13
CA MET A 23 2.11 6.20 -27.06
C MET A 23 2.62 5.82 -25.67
N ALA A 24 3.11 4.59 -25.48
CA ALA A 24 3.79 4.13 -24.27
C ALA A 24 5.05 4.99 -24.05
N GLY A 25 4.97 5.95 -23.13
CA GLY A 25 6.02 6.92 -22.85
C GLY A 25 5.75 8.35 -23.31
N LYS A 26 4.67 8.62 -24.08
CA LYS A 26 4.24 9.98 -24.47
C LYS A 26 3.27 10.65 -23.51
N TYR A 27 2.95 10.01 -22.38
CA TYR A 27 2.22 10.67 -21.29
C TYR A 27 3.18 11.60 -20.53
N LYS A 28 3.50 12.75 -21.15
CA LYS A 28 4.44 13.75 -20.64
C LYS A 28 3.93 14.48 -19.38
N TYR A 29 2.65 14.32 -19.06
CA TYR A 29 1.95 15.01 -17.95
C TYR A 29 1.59 14.06 -16.81
N GLY A 30 2.48 13.14 -16.46
CA GLY A 30 2.40 12.46 -15.17
C GLY A 30 2.80 13.45 -14.08
N TRP A 31 1.86 13.89 -13.26
CA TRP A 31 2.18 14.65 -12.06
C TRP A 31 2.73 13.67 -11.02
N GLU A 32 4.05 13.61 -10.87
CA GLU A 32 4.73 12.89 -9.80
C GLU A 32 5.33 13.92 -8.85
N THR A 33 4.99 13.81 -7.57
CA THR A 33 5.57 14.64 -6.52
C THR A 33 6.24 13.71 -5.54
N GLU A 34 7.57 13.75 -5.47
CA GLU A 34 8.32 13.08 -4.42
C GLU A 34 8.04 13.79 -3.08
N ILE A 35 7.27 13.12 -2.22
CA ILE A 35 7.01 13.58 -0.86
C ILE A 35 7.85 12.73 0.09
N GLU A 36 8.83 13.37 0.72
CA GLU A 36 9.60 12.74 1.78
C GLU A 36 8.65 12.33 2.92
N THR A 37 8.58 11.03 3.23
CA THR A 37 7.61 10.46 4.17
C THR A 37 8.36 9.75 5.31
N ASP A 38 7.91 9.97 6.54
CA ASP A 38 8.34 9.23 7.72
C ASP A 38 7.47 7.98 7.87
N TYR A 39 8.10 6.81 8.02
CA TYR A 39 7.42 5.53 8.15
C TYR A 39 7.76 4.90 9.50
N ALA A 40 6.78 4.26 10.12
CA ALA A 40 7.08 3.34 11.22
C ALA A 40 7.82 2.10 10.69
N PRO A 41 8.51 1.33 11.55
CA PRO A 41 8.98 0.00 11.19
C PRO A 41 7.85 -0.87 10.61
N LYS A 42 8.21 -1.81 9.73
CA LYS A 42 7.24 -2.76 9.20
C LYS A 42 6.68 -3.66 10.29
N GLY A 43 5.43 -4.01 10.11
CA GLY A 43 4.70 -4.97 10.93
C GLY A 43 3.88 -4.34 12.03
N VAL A 44 3.16 -5.21 12.73
CA VAL A 44 2.18 -4.81 13.74
C VAL A 44 2.54 -5.42 15.08
N SER A 45 2.69 -4.56 16.08
CA SER A 45 2.98 -4.90 17.48
C SER A 45 2.37 -3.84 18.40
N GLU A 46 2.33 -4.10 19.70
CA GLU A 46 1.89 -3.10 20.69
C GLU A 46 2.75 -1.83 20.66
N ASP A 47 4.05 -1.96 20.42
CA ASP A 47 4.97 -0.83 20.32
C ASP A 47 4.63 0.06 19.12
N ILE A 48 4.25 -0.54 17.99
CA ILE A 48 3.79 0.20 16.81
C ILE A 48 2.46 0.91 17.09
N VAL A 49 1.53 0.26 17.79
CA VAL A 49 0.26 0.89 18.21
C VAL A 49 0.52 2.10 19.11
N ARG A 50 1.42 1.98 20.09
CA ARG A 50 1.81 3.08 20.98
C ARG A 50 2.54 4.19 20.24
N LEU A 51 3.43 3.82 19.30
CA LEU A 51 4.14 4.76 18.43
C LEU A 51 3.14 5.59 17.60
N ILE A 52 2.16 4.94 16.95
CA ILE A 52 1.12 5.63 16.16
C ILE A 52 0.34 6.60 17.03
N SER A 53 -0.12 6.14 18.20
CA SER A 53 -0.87 6.98 19.13
C SER A 53 -0.07 8.22 19.55
N SER A 54 1.19 8.02 19.94
CA SER A 54 2.14 9.09 20.27
C SER A 54 2.35 10.07 19.12
N LYS A 55 2.51 9.57 17.89
CA LYS A 55 2.74 10.39 16.69
C LYS A 55 1.52 11.23 16.29
N ASN A 56 0.33 10.79 16.69
CA ASN A 56 -0.95 11.45 16.40
C ASN A 56 -1.45 12.33 17.55
N ASP A 57 -0.74 12.40 18.68
CA ASP A 57 -1.15 13.12 19.88
C ASP A 57 -2.56 12.68 20.37
N GLU A 58 -2.80 11.36 20.32
CA GLU A 58 -4.10 10.78 20.70
C GLU A 58 -4.27 10.77 22.24
N PRO A 59 -5.50 10.95 22.74
CA PRO A 59 -5.77 10.84 24.17
C PRO A 59 -5.57 9.39 24.67
N GLU A 60 -5.30 9.22 25.96
CA GLU A 60 -4.97 7.92 26.58
C GLU A 60 -6.02 6.83 26.29
N TRP A 61 -7.30 7.17 26.40
CA TRP A 61 -8.41 6.23 26.16
C TRP A 61 -8.42 5.69 24.72
N MET A 62 -7.96 6.46 23.72
CA MET A 62 -7.83 6.00 22.34
C MET A 62 -6.70 4.98 22.20
N THR A 63 -5.57 5.23 22.88
CA THR A 63 -4.45 4.28 22.91
C THR A 63 -4.88 2.94 23.49
N GLU A 64 -5.59 2.97 24.61
CA GLU A 64 -6.09 1.77 25.29
C GLU A 64 -7.10 1.02 24.44
N TRP A 65 -8.00 1.75 23.77
CA TRP A 65 -8.95 1.15 22.84
C TRP A 65 -8.25 0.44 21.68
N ARG A 66 -7.21 1.04 21.08
CA ARG A 66 -6.40 0.41 20.02
C ARG A 66 -5.67 -0.82 20.53
N LEU A 67 -5.10 -0.79 21.73
CA LEU A 67 -4.42 -1.94 22.33
C LEU A 67 -5.38 -3.11 22.59
N GLN A 68 -6.59 -2.82 23.08
CA GLN A 68 -7.64 -3.83 23.26
C GLN A 68 -8.06 -4.44 21.92
N ALA A 69 -8.21 -3.62 20.88
CA ALA A 69 -8.52 -4.09 19.53
C ALA A 69 -7.40 -4.99 18.97
N PHE A 70 -6.13 -4.63 19.17
CA PHE A 70 -4.99 -5.44 18.75
C PHE A 70 -4.94 -6.78 19.50
N ALA A 71 -5.15 -6.78 20.82
CA ALA A 71 -5.20 -8.01 21.62
C ALA A 71 -6.33 -8.94 21.17
N ARG A 72 -7.51 -8.39 20.84
CA ARG A 72 -8.62 -9.17 20.29
C ARG A 72 -8.27 -9.73 18.91
N TRP A 73 -7.72 -8.91 18.03
CA TRP A 73 -7.37 -9.32 16.66
C TRP A 73 -6.37 -10.48 16.64
N GLN A 74 -5.37 -10.49 17.53
CA GLN A 74 -4.41 -11.60 17.66
C GLN A 74 -5.07 -12.96 17.98
N GLN A 75 -6.26 -12.96 18.58
CA GLN A 75 -7.01 -14.18 18.92
C GLN A 75 -8.00 -14.59 17.82
N MET A 76 -8.18 -13.76 16.78
CA MET A 76 -9.12 -14.03 15.70
C MET A 76 -8.48 -14.89 14.63
N ALA A 77 -9.21 -15.89 14.16
CA ALA A 77 -8.87 -16.61 12.95
C ALA A 77 -9.42 -15.86 11.73
N GLU A 78 -8.66 -15.89 10.64
CA GLU A 78 -9.10 -15.34 9.36
C GLU A 78 -10.33 -16.12 8.84
N PRO A 79 -11.45 -15.45 8.52
CA PRO A 79 -12.65 -16.12 8.05
C PRO A 79 -12.49 -16.60 6.60
N THR A 80 -12.87 -17.86 6.33
CA THR A 80 -12.77 -18.47 4.99
C THR A 80 -14.12 -18.74 4.33
N TRP A 81 -15.23 -18.21 4.87
CA TRP A 81 -16.58 -18.48 4.36
C TRP A 81 -16.89 -17.77 3.04
N ALA A 82 -16.10 -16.77 2.67
CA ALA A 82 -16.25 -16.08 1.40
C ALA A 82 -15.63 -16.90 0.26
N MET A 83 -16.32 -16.97 -0.89
CA MET A 83 -15.85 -17.69 -2.07
C MET A 83 -14.84 -16.86 -2.87
N VAL A 84 -13.75 -16.46 -2.20
CA VAL A 84 -12.66 -15.66 -2.78
C VAL A 84 -11.33 -16.37 -2.56
N HIS A 85 -10.46 -16.31 -3.56
CA HIS A 85 -9.11 -16.84 -3.49
C HIS A 85 -8.11 -15.70 -3.56
N TYR A 86 -7.34 -15.52 -2.50
CA TYR A 86 -6.25 -14.57 -2.41
C TYR A 86 -5.06 -15.21 -1.67
N PRO A 87 -3.82 -14.79 -1.97
CA PRO A 87 -2.67 -15.25 -1.19
C PRO A 87 -2.77 -14.76 0.26
N PRO A 88 -2.30 -15.52 1.25
CA PRO A 88 -2.30 -15.10 2.65
C PRO A 88 -1.68 -13.72 2.83
N ILE A 89 -2.30 -12.90 3.67
CA ILE A 89 -1.81 -11.56 3.95
C ILE A 89 -0.68 -11.65 4.97
N ASP A 90 0.51 -11.17 4.61
CA ASP A 90 1.58 -10.95 5.58
C ASP A 90 1.35 -9.61 6.29
N TYR A 91 0.77 -9.67 7.49
CA TYR A 91 0.55 -8.50 8.35
C TYR A 91 1.86 -7.93 8.91
N GLN A 92 2.98 -8.65 8.83
CA GLN A 92 4.27 -8.16 9.30
C GLN A 92 5.06 -7.42 8.20
N ASP A 93 4.69 -7.57 6.93
CA ASP A 93 5.35 -6.89 5.80
C ASP A 93 4.63 -5.61 5.34
N GLN A 94 3.98 -4.89 6.27
CA GLN A 94 3.21 -3.66 5.98
C GLN A 94 3.65 -2.49 6.85
N TYR A 95 3.52 -1.28 6.30
CA TYR A 95 3.73 -0.03 7.05
C TYR A 95 2.39 0.45 7.62
N TYR A 96 2.27 0.48 8.95
CA TYR A 96 1.05 0.91 9.65
C TYR A 96 1.00 2.40 9.97
N TYR A 97 2.09 3.12 9.71
CA TYR A 97 2.18 4.57 9.85
C TYR A 97 3.01 5.15 8.70
N ALA A 98 2.47 6.20 8.07
CA ALA A 98 3.16 7.00 7.08
C ALA A 98 2.69 8.46 7.22
N ARG A 99 3.62 9.40 7.33
CA ARG A 99 3.29 10.83 7.38
C ARG A 99 4.29 11.64 6.54
N PRO A 100 3.82 12.59 5.70
CA PRO A 100 4.70 13.53 5.02
C PRO A 100 5.56 14.30 6.02
N LYS A 101 6.86 14.43 5.75
CA LYS A 101 7.79 15.19 6.61
C LYS A 101 7.54 16.70 6.55
N SER A 102 6.97 17.20 5.46
CA SER A 102 6.61 18.60 5.29
C SER A 102 5.26 18.74 4.58
N PHE A 103 4.48 19.73 5.03
CA PHE A 103 3.26 20.20 4.36
C PHE A 103 3.48 21.54 3.66
N ASP A 104 4.73 22.01 3.56
CA ASP A 104 5.08 23.31 2.99
C ASP A 104 4.97 23.28 1.46
N LYS A 105 5.34 22.16 0.85
CA LYS A 105 5.07 21.89 -0.57
C LYS A 105 3.76 21.12 -0.70
N ARG A 106 2.65 21.86 -0.73
CA ARG A 106 1.35 21.31 -1.14
C ARG A 106 1.37 21.08 -2.65
N PRO A 107 0.73 20.00 -3.17
CA PRO A 107 0.58 19.79 -4.60
C PRO A 107 -0.11 20.96 -5.30
#